data_AF-A0AA40VD47-F1
#
_entry.id   AF-A0AA40VD47-F1
#
_cell.length_a   1.000
_cell.length_b   1.000
_cell.length_c   1.000
_cell.angle_alpha   90.00
_cell.angle_beta   90.00
_cell.angle_gamma   90.00
#
_symmetry.space_group_name_H-M   'P 1'
#
loop_
_entity.id
_entity.type
_entity.pdbx_description
1 polymer ?
#
loop_
_entity_poly.entity_id
_entity_poly.type
_entity_poly.pdbx_seq_one_letter_code
_entity_poly.pdbx_strand_id
1 'polypeptide(L)' 'MNWAIAEKGYSQRRACGLIGLEPKTYRYASTRGDDAAVRARLRSLAGERRRFGYRRLLILMQREGLILNHKKL' A
#
# COMPACT_ATOMS: atom_id res chain seq x y z
N MET A 1 -7.19 11.43 17.05
CA MET A 1 -8.66 11.56 16.80
C MET A 1 -9.49 10.73 17.77
N ASN A 2 -9.05 9.52 18.16
CA ASN A 2 -9.76 8.66 19.13
C ASN A 2 -10.17 9.38 20.44
N TRP A 3 -9.30 10.22 21.01
CA TRP A 3 -9.64 10.99 22.21
C TRP A 3 -10.90 11.87 22.05
N ALA A 4 -11.03 12.58 20.93
CA ALA A 4 -12.19 13.46 20.70
C ALA A 4 -13.50 12.67 20.52
N ILE A 5 -13.44 11.46 20.00
CA ILE A 5 -14.62 10.61 19.76
C ILE A 5 -14.98 9.82 21.03
N ALA A 6 -13.98 9.18 21.65
CA ALA A 6 -14.16 8.30 22.81
C ALA A 6 -14.35 9.08 24.12
N GLU A 7 -13.60 10.16 24.33
CA GLU A 7 -13.57 10.89 25.62
C GLU A 7 -14.49 12.11 25.63
N LYS A 8 -14.69 12.75 24.46
CA LYS A 8 -15.49 13.98 24.33
C LYS A 8 -16.84 13.77 23.66
N GLY A 9 -17.17 12.53 23.25
CA GLY A 9 -18.44 12.19 22.62
C GLY A 9 -18.70 12.88 21.28
N TYR A 10 -17.67 13.40 20.61
CA TYR A 10 -17.84 14.03 19.31
C TYR A 10 -18.06 12.99 18.22
N SER A 11 -18.96 13.32 17.28
CA SER A 11 -19.08 12.53 16.06
C SER A 11 -17.76 12.55 15.29
N GLN A 12 -17.44 11.46 14.60
CA GLN A 12 -16.22 11.36 13.81
C GLN A 12 -16.05 12.54 12.84
N ARG A 13 -17.15 13.01 12.20
CA ARG A 13 -17.13 14.19 11.31
C ARG A 13 -16.72 15.47 12.04
N ARG A 14 -17.26 15.71 13.23
CA ARG A 14 -16.92 16.88 14.05
C ARG A 14 -15.45 16.82 14.50
N ALA A 15 -14.99 15.66 14.94
CA ALA A 15 -13.59 15.46 15.31
C ALA A 15 -12.62 15.66 14.13
N CYS A 16 -12.99 15.20 12.92
CA CYS A 16 -12.24 15.43 11.69
C CYS A 16 -12.18 16.92 11.31
N GLY A 17 -13.32 17.62 11.38
CA GLY A 17 -13.43 19.04 11.06
C GLY A 17 -12.60 19.94 11.97
N LEU A 18 -12.47 19.61 13.27
CA LEU A 18 -11.66 20.38 14.22
C LEU A 18 -10.17 20.47 13.84
N ILE A 19 -9.65 19.46 13.13
CA ILE A 19 -8.25 19.40 12.72
C ILE A 19 -8.06 19.59 11.20
N GLY A 20 -9.12 19.94 10.48
CA GLY A 20 -9.10 20.10 9.02
C GLY A 20 -8.85 18.81 8.24
N LEU A 21 -9.13 17.63 8.82
CA LEU A 21 -8.97 16.35 8.14
C LEU A 21 -10.27 15.95 7.44
N GLU A 22 -10.19 15.47 6.20
CA GLU A 22 -11.32 14.88 5.51
C GLU A 22 -11.70 13.52 6.17
N PRO A 23 -12.97 13.28 6.55
CA PRO A 23 -13.38 12.02 7.19
C PRO A 23 -13.06 10.75 6.42
N LYS A 24 -12.95 10.82 5.08
CA LYS A 24 -12.52 9.70 4.24
C LYS A 24 -11.08 9.28 4.53
N THR A 25 -10.20 10.24 4.77
CA THR A 25 -8.80 9.98 5.11
C THR A 25 -8.69 9.26 6.45
N TYR A 26 -9.48 9.67 7.44
CA TYR A 26 -9.52 8.98 8.73
C TYR A 26 -10.03 7.53 8.62
N ARG A 27 -11.01 7.28 7.76
CA ARG A 27 -11.57 5.93 7.54
C ARG A 27 -10.70 5.05 6.66
N TYR A 28 -9.69 5.62 6.01
CA TYR A 28 -8.83 4.87 5.12
C TYR A 28 -7.98 3.89 5.93
N ALA A 29 -8.33 2.60 5.85
CA ALA A 29 -7.49 1.51 6.31
C ALA A 29 -6.83 0.88 5.07
N SER A 30 -5.50 0.81 5.08
CA SER A 30 -4.79 0.10 4.02
C SER A 30 -5.06 -1.39 4.12
N THR A 31 -5.60 -1.99 3.06
CA THR A 31 -5.78 -3.44 2.92
C THR A 31 -4.58 -4.12 2.24
N ARG A 32 -3.45 -3.42 2.14
CA ARG A 32 -2.24 -3.97 1.53
C ARG A 32 -1.76 -5.15 2.37
N GLY A 33 -1.79 -6.34 1.79
CA GLY A 33 -1.15 -7.53 2.36
C GLY A 33 0.37 -7.39 2.41
N ASP A 34 1.03 -8.34 3.09
CA ASP A 34 2.48 -8.35 3.15
C ASP A 34 3.10 -8.70 1.78
N ASP A 35 3.73 -7.71 1.17
CA ASP A 35 4.43 -7.85 -0.10
C ASP A 35 5.90 -8.30 0.09
N ALA A 36 6.29 -8.81 1.26
CA ALA A 36 7.65 -9.26 1.53
C ALA A 36 8.14 -10.31 0.53
N ALA A 37 7.33 -11.34 0.24
CA ALA A 37 7.69 -12.39 -0.71
C ALA A 37 7.89 -11.84 -2.14
N VAL A 38 6.98 -10.94 -2.57
CA VAL A 38 7.07 -10.27 -3.87
C VAL A 38 8.34 -9.41 -3.96
N ARG A 39 8.63 -8.62 -2.93
CA ARG A 39 9.85 -7.79 -2.88
C ARG A 39 11.12 -8.63 -2.89
N ALA A 40 11.15 -9.74 -2.16
CA ALA A 40 12.28 -10.67 -2.18
C ALA A 40 12.50 -11.25 -3.58
N ARG A 41 11.43 -11.69 -4.25
CA ARG A 41 11.53 -12.22 -5.61
C ARG A 41 11.97 -11.18 -6.62
N LEU A 42 11.46 -9.94 -6.53
CA LEU A 42 11.91 -8.83 -7.38
C LEU A 42 13.40 -8.56 -7.24
N ARG A 43 13.93 -8.55 -6.01
CA ARG A 43 15.37 -8.35 -5.77
C ARG A 43 16.20 -9.48 -6.36
N SER A 44 15.75 -10.73 -6.25
CA SER A 44 16.40 -11.89 -6.87
C SER A 44 16.51 -11.70 -8.39
N LEU A 45 15.39 -11.42 -9.06
CA LEU A 45 15.34 -11.24 -10.51
C LEU A 45 16.16 -10.03 -10.99
N ALA A 46 16.17 -8.94 -10.21
CA ALA A 46 17.01 -7.77 -10.48
C ALA A 46 18.52 -8.09 -10.31
N GLY A 47 18.85 -8.97 -9.35
CA GLY A 47 20.22 -9.44 -9.11
C GLY A 47 20.75 -10.35 -10.21
N GLU A 48 19.89 -11.19 -10.81
CA GLU A 48 20.28 -12.08 -11.92
C GLU A 48 20.74 -11.29 -13.15
N ARG A 49 20.04 -10.20 -13.52
CA ARG A 49 20.42 -9.36 -14.67
C ARG A 49 20.24 -7.86 -14.40
N ARG A 50 21.36 -7.16 -14.17
CA ARG A 50 21.41 -5.72 -13.87
C ARG A 50 20.75 -4.79 -14.89
N ARG A 51 20.57 -5.21 -16.15
CA ARG A 51 19.94 -4.38 -17.21
C ARG A 51 18.42 -4.51 -17.28
N PHE A 52 17.80 -5.30 -16.40
CA PHE A 52 16.35 -5.47 -16.41
C PHE A 52 15.67 -4.31 -15.69
N GLY A 53 14.91 -3.52 -16.44
CA GLY A 53 13.97 -2.55 -15.87
C GLY A 53 12.64 -3.19 -15.48
N TYR A 54 11.76 -2.41 -14.85
CA TYR A 54 10.48 -2.87 -14.31
C TYR A 54 9.61 -3.66 -15.31
N ARG A 55 9.60 -3.28 -16.59
CA ARG A 55 8.83 -4.01 -17.63
C ARG A 55 9.28 -5.46 -17.78
N ARG A 56 10.58 -5.71 -17.72
CA ARG A 56 11.13 -7.06 -17.91
C ARG A 56 10.97 -7.91 -16.65
N LEU A 57 11.12 -7.27 -15.48
CA LEU A 57 10.81 -7.89 -14.19
C LEU A 57 9.33 -8.28 -14.08
N LEU A 58 8.41 -7.43 -14.55
CA LEU A 58 6.98 -7.72 -14.58
C LEU A 58 6.66 -8.97 -15.43
N ILE A 59 7.28 -9.10 -16.61
CA ILE A 59 7.09 -10.29 -17.47
C ILE A 59 7.59 -11.55 -16.78
N LEU A 60 8.74 -11.49 -16.09
CA LEU A 60 9.31 -12.62 -15.36
C LEU A 60 8.40 -13.04 -14.21
N MET A 61 7.89 -12.08 -13.44
CA MET A 61 6.92 -12.35 -12.39
C MET A 61 5.61 -12.93 -12.92
N GLN A 62 5.11 -12.45 -14.06
CA GLN A 62 3.92 -13.01 -14.70
C GLN A 62 4.13 -14.47 -15.13
N ARG A 63 5.33 -14.82 -15.63
CA ARG A 63 5.68 -16.22 -15.96
C ARG A 63 5.71 -17.13 -14.74
N GLU A 64 6.00 -16.58 -13.57
CA GLU A 64 5.96 -17.28 -12.29
C GLU A 64 4.54 -17.33 -11.67
N GLY A 65 3.53 -16.81 -12.37
CA GLY A 65 2.14 -16.78 -11.91
C GLY A 65 1.79 -15.60 -11.00
N LEU A 66 2.73 -14.68 -10.76
CA LEU A 66 2.50 -13.47 -9.95
C LEU A 66 1.91 -12.36 -10.83
N ILE A 67 0.58 -12.28 -10.87
CA ILE A 67 -0.14 -11.19 -11.57
C ILE A 67 -0.16 -9.97 -10.65
N LEU A 68 0.80 -9.07 -10.84
CA LEU A 68 0.91 -7.81 -10.09
C LEU A 68 0.53 -6.63 -10.97
N ASN A 69 -0.08 -5.62 -10.36
CA ASN A 69 -0.22 -4.32 -11.00
C ASN A 69 1.19 -3.74 -11.25
N HIS A 70 1.43 -3.20 -12.45
CA HIS A 70 2.71 -2.55 -12.78
C HIS A 70 3.07 -1.38 -11.83
N LYS A 71 2.09 -0.77 -11.16
CA LYS A 71 2.31 0.27 -10.12
C LYS A 71 2.77 -0.29 -8.78
N LYS A 72 2.68 -1.61 -8.58
CA LYS A 72 3.06 -2.33 -7.36
C LYS A 72 4.45 -2.96 -7.48
N LEU A 73 5.08 -2.84 -8.65
CA LEU A 73 6.40 -3.40 -8.98
C LEU A 73 7.52 -2.39 -8.73
#